data_AF-A0A645CHN2-F1
#
_entry.id   AF-A0A645CHN2-F1
#
_cell.length_a   1.000
_cell.length_b   1.000
_cell.length_c   1.000
_cell.angle_alpha   90.00
_cell.angle_beta   90.00
_cell.angle_gamma   90.00
#
_symmetry.space_group_name_H-M   'P 1'
#
loop_
_entity.id
_entity.type
_entity.pdbx_description
1 polymer ?
#
loop_
_entity_poly.entity_id
_entity_poly.type
_entity_poly.pdbx_seq_one_letter_code
_entity_poly.pdbx_strand_id
1 'polypeptide(L)'
;MPDIPRQRLDAIAVKRNDIDLYHHMNNVKYVEVALELLPMDFVTNRLRIEYKKPAKLGDQLYPQIIKAPPAHLYILLLDSQDNPYVIMEFSQDMVVHIDDYKNN
;
A
#
# COMPACT_ATOMS: atom_id res chain seq x y z
N MET A 1 -8.54 19.00 4.28
CA MET A 1 -8.89 17.65 3.78
C MET A 1 -9.92 17.07 4.72
N PRO A 2 -11.01 16.45 4.25
CA PRO A 2 -11.93 15.75 5.14
C PRO A 2 -11.17 14.67 5.92
N ASP A 3 -11.64 14.33 7.13
CA ASP A 3 -11.10 13.24 7.94
C ASP A 3 -11.36 11.90 7.22
N ILE A 4 -10.42 11.49 6.37
CA ILE A 4 -10.44 10.17 5.76
C ILE A 4 -10.08 9.16 6.86
N PRO A 5 -10.93 8.16 7.15
CA PRO A 5 -10.66 7.17 8.19
C PRO A 5 -9.34 6.44 7.94
N ARG A 6 -8.54 6.31 9.00
CA ARG A 6 -7.24 5.62 8.99
C ARG A 6 -7.26 4.49 10.00
N GLN A 7 -6.94 3.29 9.58
CA GLN A 7 -6.82 2.12 10.46
C GLN A 7 -5.34 1.80 10.65
N ARG A 8 -4.85 1.85 11.88
CA ARG A 8 -3.51 1.35 12.24
C ARG A 8 -3.60 -0.12 12.65
N LEU A 9 -2.60 -0.89 12.27
CA LEU A 9 -2.46 -2.30 12.61
C LEU A 9 -1.22 -2.53 13.48
N ASP A 10 -1.12 -3.75 14.01
CA ASP A 10 0.06 -4.17 14.78
C ASP A 10 1.32 -4.17 13.92
N ALA A 11 2.46 -3.96 14.60
CA ALA A 11 3.75 -3.90 13.95
C ALA A 11 4.15 -5.26 13.36
N ILE A 12 4.77 -5.21 12.18
CA ILE A 12 5.33 -6.37 11.49
C ILE A 12 6.85 -6.25 11.53
N ALA A 13 7.50 -7.21 12.18
CA ALA A 13 8.95 -7.27 12.25
C ALA A 13 9.56 -7.67 10.91
N VAL A 14 10.57 -6.94 10.45
CA VAL A 14 11.38 -7.30 9.29
C VAL A 14 12.30 -8.47 9.65
N LYS A 15 12.12 -9.60 8.97
CA LYS A 15 12.82 -10.87 9.23
C LYS A 15 14.00 -11.04 8.28
N ARG A 16 14.90 -11.97 8.61
CA ARG A 16 16.07 -12.31 7.78
C ARG A 16 15.69 -12.67 6.35
N ASN A 17 14.58 -13.38 6.16
CA ASN A 17 14.12 -13.83 4.84
C ASN A 17 13.53 -12.69 3.99
N ASP A 18 13.36 -11.50 4.56
CA ASP A 18 12.85 -10.33 3.85
C ASP A 18 14.00 -9.50 3.25
N ILE A 19 15.25 -9.80 3.61
CA ILE A 19 16.43 -8.99 3.28
C ILE A 19 17.08 -9.43 1.96
N ASP A 20 17.44 -8.47 1.13
CA ASP A 20 18.14 -8.65 -0.14
C ASP A 20 19.68 -8.63 0.00
N LEU A 21 20.37 -8.71 -1.14
CA LEU A 21 21.84 -8.68 -1.23
C LEU A 21 22.45 -7.34 -0.76
N TYR A 22 21.65 -6.27 -0.68
CA TYR A 22 22.07 -4.93 -0.25
C TYR A 22 21.78 -4.66 1.23
N HIS A 23 21.41 -5.69 1.99
CA HIS A 23 21.07 -5.58 3.42
C HIS A 23 19.85 -4.69 3.72
N HIS A 24 18.99 -4.50 2.72
CA HIS A 24 17.71 -3.84 2.88
C HIS A 24 16.58 -4.84 2.71
N MET A 25 15.41 -4.53 3.23
CA MET A 25 14.22 -5.29 2.91
C MET A 25 13.98 -5.22 1.39
N ASN A 26 13.79 -6.38 0.77
CA ASN A 26 13.51 -6.52 -0.65
C ASN A 26 12.21 -5.77 -0.99
N ASN A 27 12.25 -4.96 -2.05
CA ASN A 27 11.09 -4.18 -2.52
C ASN A 27 9.82 -5.03 -2.72
N VAL A 28 9.93 -6.28 -3.19
CA VAL A 28 8.80 -7.19 -3.37
C VAL A 28 8.15 -7.55 -2.03
N LYS A 29 8.92 -7.64 -0.94
CA LYS A 29 8.40 -8.00 0.38
C LYS A 29 7.45 -6.95 0.95
N TYR A 30 7.66 -5.68 0.64
CA TYR A 30 6.69 -4.64 1.03
C TYR A 30 5.34 -4.83 0.32
N VAL A 31 5.38 -5.25 -0.95
CA VAL A 31 4.17 -5.53 -1.73
C VAL A 31 3.46 -6.76 -1.19
N GLU A 32 4.18 -7.83 -0.88
CA GLU A 32 3.60 -9.04 -0.27
C GLU A 32 2.89 -8.70 1.05
N VAL A 33 3.53 -7.93 1.93
CA VAL A 33 2.89 -7.45 3.18
C VAL A 33 1.63 -6.66 2.87
N ALA A 34 1.65 -5.78 1.87
CA ALA A 34 0.47 -4.99 1.52
C ALA A 34 -0.68 -5.84 0.95
N LEU A 35 -0.37 -6.85 0.13
CA LEU A 35 -1.38 -7.75 -0.43
C LEU A 35 -2.09 -8.57 0.66
N GLU A 36 -1.39 -8.98 1.72
CA GLU A 36 -2.01 -9.66 2.88
C GLU A 36 -2.97 -8.76 3.66
N LEU A 37 -2.82 -7.43 3.54
CA LEU A 37 -3.65 -6.43 4.21
C LEU A 37 -4.83 -5.95 3.35
N LEU A 38 -4.89 -6.34 2.08
CA LEU A 38 -6.03 -6.03 1.24
C LEU A 38 -7.29 -6.80 1.66
N PRO A 39 -8.48 -6.21 1.54
CA PRO A 39 -9.73 -6.95 1.64
C PRO A 39 -9.76 -8.12 0.64
N MET A 40 -10.32 -9.27 1.02
CA MET A 40 -10.32 -10.47 0.15
C MET A 40 -11.03 -10.26 -1.20
N ASP A 41 -11.99 -9.34 -1.26
CA ASP A 41 -12.78 -8.98 -2.42
C ASP A 41 -12.22 -7.76 -3.17
N PHE A 42 -11.05 -7.25 -2.77
CA PHE A 42 -10.46 -6.06 -3.39
C PHE A 42 -9.90 -6.40 -4.78
N VAL A 43 -10.65 -6.02 -5.80
CA VAL A 43 -10.19 -6.08 -7.20
C VAL A 43 -9.39 -4.82 -7.50
N THR A 44 -8.11 -4.97 -7.86
CA THR A 44 -7.22 -3.86 -8.25
C THR A 44 -6.76 -4.06 -9.69
N ASN A 45 -6.83 -3.01 -10.53
CA ASN A 45 -6.20 -3.04 -11.86
C ASN A 45 -4.95 -2.15 -11.93
N ARG A 46 -4.73 -1.31 -10.92
CA ARG A 46 -3.56 -0.44 -10.83
C ARG A 46 -2.94 -0.46 -9.43
N LEU A 47 -1.61 -0.51 -9.40
CA LEU A 47 -0.79 -0.35 -8.19
C LEU A 47 0.23 0.76 -8.45
N ARG A 48 0.25 1.77 -7.60
CA ARG A 48 1.31 2.79 -7.54
C ARG A 48 2.07 2.61 -6.23
N ILE A 49 3.41 2.65 -6.32
CA ILE A 49 4.28 2.46 -5.17
C ILE A 49 5.26 3.63 -5.10
N GLU A 50 5.40 4.21 -3.91
CA GLU A 50 6.42 5.20 -3.59
C GLU A 50 7.31 4.70 -2.46
N TYR A 51 8.51 4.24 -2.81
CA TYR A 51 9.54 3.90 -1.82
C TYR A 51 10.20 5.18 -1.31
N LYS A 52 10.27 5.34 0.02
CA LYS A 52 10.77 6.55 0.68
C LYS A 52 12.11 6.31 1.37
N LYS A 53 12.23 5.18 2.08
CA LYS A 53 13.48 4.73 2.71
C LYS A 53 13.49 3.21 2.86
N PRO A 54 14.67 2.57 2.89
CA PRO A 54 14.76 1.13 3.11
C PRO A 54 14.62 0.77 4.60
N ALA A 55 13.86 -0.28 4.89
CA ALA A 55 13.87 -0.99 6.16
C ALA A 55 15.03 -2.00 6.21
N LYS A 56 15.47 -2.33 7.43
CA LYS A 56 16.56 -3.27 7.71
C LYS A 56 16.10 -4.37 8.66
N LEU A 57 16.93 -5.41 8.80
CA LEU A 57 16.68 -6.50 9.74
C LEU A 57 16.46 -5.97 11.15
N GLY A 58 15.35 -6.34 11.78
CA GLY A 58 14.98 -5.90 13.13
C GLY A 58 14.12 -4.64 13.18
N ASP A 59 13.97 -3.90 12.08
CA ASP A 59 13.00 -2.82 11.99
C ASP A 59 11.57 -3.35 12.16
N GLN A 60 10.68 -2.44 12.57
CA GLN A 60 9.25 -2.69 12.72
C GLN A 60 8.49 -1.84 11.71
N LEU A 61 7.66 -2.48 10.90
CA LEU A 61 6.75 -1.82 9.98
C LEU A 61 5.41 -1.64 10.67
N TYR A 62 4.93 -0.41 10.78
CA TYR A 62 3.63 -0.08 11.34
C TYR A 62 2.65 0.17 10.20
N PRO A 63 1.77 -0.78 9.85
CA PRO A 63 0.88 -0.62 8.73
C PRO A 63 -0.25 0.36 9.05
N GLN A 64 -0.59 1.18 8.06
CA GLN A 64 -1.74 2.06 8.10
C GLN A 64 -2.54 1.93 6.80
N ILE A 65 -3.83 1.64 6.93
CA ILE A 65 -4.78 1.51 5.83
C ILE A 65 -5.64 2.77 5.76
N ILE A 66 -5.77 3.35 4.57
CA ILE A 66 -6.59 4.53 4.30
C ILE A 66 -7.52 4.23 3.13
N LYS A 67 -8.83 4.31 3.35
CA LYS A 67 -9.84 4.13 2.30
C LYS A 67 -10.30 5.50 1.82
N ALA A 68 -9.92 5.86 0.60
CA ALA A 68 -10.27 7.14 -0.01
C ALA A 68 -11.26 6.94 -1.18
N PRO A 69 -12.46 7.55 -1.11
CA PRO A 69 -13.42 7.49 -2.21
C PRO A 69 -12.88 8.10 -3.53
N PRO A 70 -13.36 7.66 -4.70
CA PRO A 70 -14.38 6.62 -4.91
C PRO A 70 -13.85 5.19 -4.88
N ALA A 71 -12.56 4.95 -5.17
CA ALA A 71 -12.01 3.60 -5.31
C ALA A 71 -10.49 3.52 -5.04
N HIS A 72 -9.97 4.31 -4.09
CA HIS A 72 -8.56 4.29 -3.72
C HIS A 72 -8.38 3.64 -2.34
N LEU A 73 -7.44 2.72 -2.25
CA LEU A 73 -6.98 2.15 -0.99
C LEU A 73 -5.48 2.39 -0.87
N TYR A 74 -5.07 3.06 0.21
CA TYR A 74 -3.67 3.27 0.52
C TYR A 74 -3.22 2.35 1.64
N ILE A 75 -2.07 1.72 1.45
CA ILE A 75 -1.34 0.98 2.48
C ILE A 75 -0.01 1.68 2.67
N LEU A 76 0.18 2.25 3.86
CA LEU A 76 1.43 2.85 4.27
C LEU A 76 2.13 1.88 5.22
N LEU A 77 3.42 1.65 5.01
CA LEU A 77 4.27 0.93 5.97
C LEU A 77 5.19 1.96 6.60
N LEU A 78 4.93 2.28 7.87
CA LEU A 78 5.57 3.37 8.59
C LEU A 78 6.61 2.85 9.59
N ASP A 79 7.50 3.72 10.05
CA ASP A 79 8.30 3.48 11.25
C ASP A 79 7.55 3.88 12.53
N SER A 80 8.20 3.72 13.68
CA SER A 80 7.64 4.08 15.00
C SER A 80 7.42 5.58 15.21
N GLN A 81 7.89 6.44 14.29
CA GLN A 81 7.74 7.89 14.28
C GLN A 81 6.79 8.35 13.16
N ASP A 82 6.01 7.43 12.59
CA ASP A 82 5.09 7.67 11.47
C ASP A 82 5.74 8.13 10.16
N ASN A 83 7.06 7.93 10.00
CA ASN A 83 7.72 8.21 8.73
C ASN A 83 7.56 7.00 7.79
N PRO A 84 7.14 7.19 6.54
CA PRO A 84 6.93 6.08 5.62
C PRO A 84 8.25 5.42 5.20
N TYR A 85 8.28 4.09 5.20
CA TYR A 85 9.19 3.29 4.38
C TYR A 85 8.67 3.24 2.93
N VAL A 86 7.38 2.95 2.77
CA VAL A 86 6.70 2.89 1.48
C VAL A 86 5.26 3.35 1.60
N ILE A 87 4.75 3.96 0.54
CA ILE A 87 3.34 4.29 0.34
C ILE A 87 2.86 3.52 -0.89
N MET A 88 1.82 2.70 -0.73
CA MET A 88 1.20 1.96 -1.83
C MET A 88 -0.22 2.45 -2.02
N GLU A 89 -0.60 2.69 -3.26
CA GLU A 89 -1.96 3.03 -3.69
C GLU A 89 -2.46 1.93 -4.62
N PHE A 90 -3.59 1.36 -4.23
CA PHE A 90 -4.36 0.44 -5.04
C PHE A 90 -5.60 1.17 -5.53
N SER A 91 -5.83 1.15 -6.85
CA SER A 91 -6.97 1.82 -7.46
C SER A 91 -7.59 1.00 -8.58
N GLN A 92 -8.86 1.30 -8.84
CA GLN A 92 -9.60 0.82 -10.00
C GLN A 92 -9.69 1.94 -11.04
N ASP A 93 -9.18 1.71 -12.25
CA ASP A 93 -9.53 2.53 -13.40
C ASP A 93 -11.04 2.39 -13.64
N MET A 94 -11.80 3.49 -13.56
CA MET A 94 -13.14 3.52 -14.12
C MET A 94 -13.01 3.38 -15.63
N VAL A 95 -13.40 2.22 -16.18
CA VAL A 95 -13.62 2.11 -17.61
C VAL A 95 -14.81 2.99 -17.96
N VAL A 96 -14.55 4.15 -18.54
CA VAL A 96 -15.61 4.99 -19.13
C VAL A 96 -16.09 4.27 -20.38
N HIS A 97 -17.27 3.67 -20.35
CA HIS A 97 -17.90 3.15 -21.57
C HIS A 97 -18.19 4.33 -22.50
N ILE A 98 -17.50 4.40 -23.65
CA ILE A 98 -17.60 5.50 -24.63
C ILE A 98 -18.83 5.30 -25.56
N ASP A 99 -19.74 4.38 -25.24
CA ASP A 99 -20.87 4.05 -26.11
C ASP A 99 -22.10 4.97 -25.94
N ASP A 100 -22.10 5.86 -24.93
CA ASP A 100 -23.24 6.76 -24.65
C ASP A 100 -23.23 8.08 -25.44
N TYR A 101 -22.25 8.32 -26.33
CA TYR A 101 -22.16 9.56 -27.12
C TYR A 101 -22.73 9.47 -28.56
N LYS A 102 -23.42 8.38 -28.92
CA LYS A 102 -23.95 8.19 -30.30
C LYS A 102 -25.46 8.29 -30.48
N ASN A 103 -26.23 8.79 -29.51
CA ASN A 103 -27.64 9.12 -29.72
C ASN A 103 -28.01 10.46 -29.07
N ASN A 104 -27.72 11.55 -29.76
CA ASN A 104 -28.57 12.75 -29.76
C ASN A 104 -28.42 13.50 -31.09
#